data_AF-A0A4P9WJK6-F1
#
_entry.id   AF-A0A4P9WJK6-F1
#
_cell.length_a   1.000
_cell.length_b   1.000
_cell.length_c   1.000
_cell.angle_alpha   90.00
_cell.angle_beta   90.00
_cell.angle_gamma   90.00
#
_symmetry.space_group_name_H-M   'P 1'
#
loop_
_entity.id
_entity.type
_entity.pdbx_description
1 polymer ?
#
loop_
_entity_poly.entity_id
_entity_poly.type
_entity_poly.pdbx_seq_one_letter_code
_entity_poly.pdbx_strand_id
1 'polypeptide(L)' 'SPALSSEVTVVAPSRLLALLGQALKWQHSQGLLQADASFDLFRGAAPLAKAEDDAPPTASYNSIKFPKKQHAEAAA' A
#
# COMPACT_ATOMS: atom_id res chain seq x y z
N SER A 1 -17.07 -26.89 43.56
CA SER A 1 -15.93 -26.39 42.77
C SER A 1 -16.28 -25.09 42.03
N PRO A 2 -16.32 -23.94 42.71
CA PRO A 2 -16.57 -22.63 42.07
C PRO A 2 -15.31 -21.97 41.49
N ALA A 3 -14.10 -22.47 41.82
CA ALA A 3 -12.83 -21.88 41.40
C ALA A 3 -12.56 -21.99 39.88
N LEU A 4 -13.10 -23.00 39.18
CA LEU A 4 -12.92 -23.13 37.73
C LEU A 4 -13.79 -22.16 36.93
N SER A 5 -14.88 -21.66 37.51
CA SER A 5 -15.82 -20.77 36.81
C SER A 5 -15.23 -19.38 36.53
N SER A 6 -14.26 -18.93 37.33
CA SER A 6 -13.54 -17.66 37.11
C SER A 6 -12.52 -17.71 35.98
N GLU A 7 -12.12 -18.90 35.54
CA GLU A 7 -11.20 -19.08 34.39
C GLU A 7 -11.93 -19.05 33.05
N VAL A 8 -13.27 -19.12 33.07
CA VAL A 8 -14.10 -19.02 31.87
C VAL A 8 -14.42 -17.54 31.59
N THR A 9 -13.71 -16.96 30.63
CA THR A 9 -13.97 -15.59 30.20
C THR A 9 -14.98 -15.55 29.05
N VAL A 10 -16.08 -14.82 29.23
CA VAL A 10 -16.98 -14.47 28.13
C VAL A 10 -16.36 -13.32 27.35
N VAL A 11 -16.05 -13.57 26.08
CA VAL A 11 -15.45 -12.57 25.20
C VAL A 11 -16.56 -11.77 24.53
N ALA A 12 -16.43 -10.43 24.52
CA ALA A 12 -17.36 -9.57 23.80
C ALA A 12 -17.42 -9.94 22.31
N PRO A 13 -18.59 -9.85 21.66
CA PRO A 13 -18.70 -10.10 20.23
C PRO A 13 -17.74 -9.20 19.45
N SER A 14 -17.20 -9.70 18.35
CA SER A 14 -16.27 -8.95 17.49
C SER A 14 -15.01 -8.45 18.22
N ARG A 15 -14.56 -9.14 19.28
CA ARG A 15 -13.38 -8.73 20.07
C ARG A 15 -12.13 -8.46 19.24
N LEU A 16 -11.88 -9.27 18.22
CA LEU A 16 -10.75 -9.07 17.30
C LEU A 16 -10.83 -7.71 16.61
N LEU A 17 -11.99 -7.36 16.05
CA LEU A 17 -12.19 -6.07 15.38
C LEU A 17 -12.06 -4.90 16.35
N ALA A 18 -12.54 -5.06 17.59
CA ALA A 18 -12.37 -4.05 18.63
C ALA A 18 -10.88 -3.81 18.95
N LEU A 19 -10.10 -4.89 19.13
CA LEU A 19 -8.66 -4.80 19.38
C LEU A 19 -7.91 -4.18 18.19
N LEU A 20 -8.27 -4.54 16.96
CA LEU A 20 -7.72 -3.94 15.75
C LEU A 20 -8.01 -2.44 15.70
N GLY A 21 -9.24 -2.01 15.95
CA GLY A 21 -9.58 -0.59 16.01
C GLY A 21 -8.83 0.18 17.12
N GLN A 22 -8.55 -0.46 18.26
CA GLN A 22 -7.72 0.13 19.31
C GLN A 22 -6.26 0.30 18.87
N ALA A 23 -5.70 -0.70 18.20
CA ALA A 23 -4.34 -0.64 17.66
C ALA A 23 -4.19 0.49 16.63
N LEU A 24 -5.17 0.66 15.73
CA LEU A 24 -5.15 1.76 14.75
C LEU A 24 -5.16 3.14 15.38
N LYS A 25 -6.03 3.33 16.38
CA LYS A 25 -6.09 4.59 17.12
C LYS A 25 -4.75 4.91 17.77
N TRP A 26 -4.09 3.89 18.34
CA TRP A 26 -2.76 4.04 18.89
C TRP A 26 -1.74 4.42 17.81
N GLN A 27 -1.70 3.71 16.68
CA GLN A 27 -0.78 4.01 15.58
C GLN A 27 -0.97 5.44 15.02
N HIS A 28 -2.21 5.90 14.87
CA HIS A 28 -2.50 7.28 14.47
C HIS A 28 -2.01 8.30 15.51
N SER A 29 -2.21 8.04 16.82
CA SER A 29 -1.71 8.91 17.89
C SER A 29 -0.17 8.97 17.95
N GLN A 30 0.51 7.92 17.47
CA GLN A 30 1.97 7.86 17.40
C GLN A 30 2.53 8.47 16.10
N GLY A 31 1.67 8.90 15.17
CA GLY A 31 2.08 9.41 13.86
C GLY A 31 2.58 8.33 12.90
N LEU A 32 2.32 7.05 13.19
CA LEU A 32 2.68 5.92 12.32
C LEU A 32 1.76 5.80 11.10
N LEU A 33 0.58 6.45 11.16
CA LEU A 33 -0.40 6.52 10.07
C LEU A 33 -0.61 7.98 9.67
N GLN A 34 -0.65 8.25 8.37
CA GLN A 34 -0.98 9.56 7.82
C GLN A 34 -2.49 9.84 7.99
N ALA A 35 -2.85 11.08 8.30
CA ALA A 35 -4.21 11.46 8.68
C ALA A 35 -5.24 11.44 7.53
N ASP A 36 -4.78 11.44 6.28
CA ASP A 36 -5.59 11.52 5.05
C ASP A 36 -5.58 10.23 4.21
N ALA A 37 -4.81 9.22 4.61
CA ALA A 37 -4.75 7.95 3.91
C ALA A 37 -5.94 7.05 4.28
N SER A 38 -6.65 6.54 3.28
CA SER A 38 -7.63 5.45 3.48
C SER A 38 -6.89 4.21 3.99
N PHE A 39 -6.87 4.01 5.30
CA PHE A 39 -6.15 2.91 5.92
C PHE A 39 -6.95 1.61 5.80
N ASP A 40 -6.48 0.71 4.93
CA ASP A 40 -7.02 -0.63 4.79
C ASP A 40 -6.29 -1.58 5.76
N LEU A 41 -7.01 -1.99 6.81
CA LEU A 41 -6.59 -2.95 7.83
C LEU A 41 -6.04 -4.27 7.26
N PHE A 42 -6.53 -4.70 6.12
CA PHE A 42 -6.17 -5.99 5.54
C PHE A 42 -4.94 -5.92 4.64
N ARG A 43 -4.61 -4.74 4.10
CA ARG A 43 -3.40 -4.53 3.30
C ARG A 43 -2.15 -4.27 4.12
N GLY A 44 -2.30 -3.83 5.38
CA GLY A 44 -1.15 -3.48 6.22
C GLY A 44 -0.30 -2.33 5.66
N ALA A 45 -0.84 -1.54 4.71
CA ALA A 45 -0.13 -0.45 4.06
C ALA A 45 -1.11 0.66 3.69
N ALA A 46 -0.67 1.92 3.84
CA ALA A 46 -1.32 3.05 3.18
C ALA A 46 -1.39 2.78 1.66
N PRO A 47 -2.37 3.32 0.91
CA PRO A 47 -2.43 3.14 -0.53
C PRO A 47 -1.13 3.68 -1.14
N LEU A 48 -0.19 2.79 -1.44
CA LEU A 48 0.97 3.16 -2.22
C LEU A 48 0.41 3.56 -3.58
N ALA A 49 0.84 4.73 -4.06
CA ALA A 49 0.40 5.34 -5.31
C ALA A 49 0.18 4.27 -6.39
N LYS A 50 -0.93 4.41 -7.12
CA LYS A 50 -1.39 3.52 -8.20
C LYS A 50 -0.19 2.83 -8.86
N ALA A 51 -0.22 1.51 -8.90
CA ALA A 51 0.70 0.77 -9.75
C ALA A 51 0.57 1.37 -11.16
N GLU A 52 1.62 2.08 -11.58
CA GLU A 52 1.69 2.59 -12.95
C GLU A 52 1.58 1.36 -13.86
N ASP A 53 0.68 1.44 -14.84
CA ASP A 53 0.46 0.36 -15.79
C ASP A 53 1.75 0.21 -16.62
N ASP A 54 2.44 -0.92 -16.46
CA ASP A 54 3.62 -1.27 -17.25
C ASP A 54 3.18 -1.72 -18.65
N ALA A 55 2.62 -0.77 -19.40
CA ALA A 55 2.18 -0.97 -20.76
C ALA A 55 3.32 -0.63 -21.73
N PRO A 56 3.54 -1.45 -22.78
CA PRO A 56 4.54 -1.15 -23.78
C PRO A 56 4.20 0.18 -24.50
N PRO A 57 5.20 1.02 -24.83
CA PRO A 57 4.95 2.31 -25.45
C PRO A 57 4.31 2.11 -26.84
N THR A 58 3.11 2.66 -27.01
CA THR A 58 2.34 2.57 -28.27
C THR A 58 2.52 3.78 -29.19
N ALA A 59 3.10 4.87 -28.67
CA ALA A 59 3.32 6.12 -29.41
C ALA A 59 4.82 6.44 -29.48
N SER A 60 5.28 6.89 -30.64
CA SER A 60 6.62 7.46 -30.80
C SER A 60 6.66 8.88 -30.22
N TYR A 61 7.49 9.10 -29.20
CA TYR A 61 7.58 10.40 -28.53
C TYR A 61 8.32 11.45 -29.39
N ASN A 62 9.38 11.04 -30.10
CA ASN A 62 10.11 11.92 -30.98
C ASN A 62 10.84 11.12 -32.08
N SER A 63 11.19 11.80 -33.18
CA SER A 63 11.95 11.23 -34.28
C SER A 63 13.15 12.14 -34.59
N ILE A 64 14.35 11.55 -34.56
CA ILE A 64 15.58 12.26 -34.88
C ILE A 64 15.85 12.09 -36.37
N LYS A 65 16.02 13.21 -37.09
CA LYS A 65 16.38 13.22 -38.51
C LYS A 65 17.88 13.39 -38.66
N PHE A 66 18.52 12.43 -39.34
CA PHE A 66 19.93 12.52 -39.66
C PHE A 66 20.17 13.33 -40.96
N PRO A 67 21.25 14.13 -41.03
CA PRO A 67 21.72 14.72 -42.27
C PRO A 67 22.08 13.66 -43.32
N LYS A 68 22.06 14.04 -44.60
CA LYS A 68 22.49 13.14 -45.69
C LYS A 68 23.95 12.72 -45.47
N LYS A 69 24.21 11.41 -45.53
CA LYS A 69 25.51 10.74 -45.25
C LYS A 69 25.88 10.55 -43.78
N GLN A 70 25.00 10.87 -42.83
CA GLN A 70 25.16 10.46 -41.43
C GLN A 70 24.22 9.29 -41.15
N HIS A 71 24.80 8.20 -40.62
CA HIS A 71 24.08 6.97 -40.31
C HIS A 71 24.18 6.72 -38.81
N ALA A 72 23.09 6.24 -38.20
CA ALA A 72 23.05 5.98 -36.77
C ALA A 72 24.06 4.89 -36.35
N GLU A 73 24.33 3.93 -37.24
CA GLU A 73 25.31 2.86 -36.99
C GLU A 73 26.78 3.30 -37.10
N ALA A 74 27.06 4.52 -37.60
CA ALA A 74 28.44 4.97 -37.87
C ALA A 74 29.13 5.63 -36.66
N ALA A 75 28.48 5.70 -35.50
CA ALA A 75 29.09 6.15 -34.26
C ALA A 75 29.65 4.94 -33.48
N ALA A 76 30.97 4.79 -33.51
CA ALA A 76 31.74 3.89 -32.64
C ALA A 76 32.74 4.73 -31.82
#